data_AF-A0A5N4EDS7-F1
#
_entry.id   AF-A0A5N4EDS7-F1
#
_cell.length_a   1.000
_cell.length_b   1.000
_cell.length_c   1.000
_cell.angle_alpha   90.00
_cell.angle_beta   90.00
_cell.angle_gamma   90.00
#
_symmetry.space_group_name_H-M   'P 1'
#
loop_
_entity.id
_entity.type
_entity.pdbx_description
1 polymer ?
#
loop_
_entity_poly.entity_id
_entity_poly.type
_entity_poly.pdbx_seq_one_letter_code
_entity_poly.pdbx_strand_id
1 'polypeptide(L)' 'MDTDGLLYGSQTPNEECLFLERLEENHYNTYTSKKHAEKNWFVGLKKNGSCKRGPRTHYGQKAILFLPLPVSSD' A
#
# COMPACT_ATOMS: atom_id res chain seq x y z
N MET A 1 7.30 -0.40 4.73
CA MET A 1 7.77 -0.98 3.45
C MET A 1 9.27 -0.84 3.44
N ASP A 2 9.98 -1.96 3.33
CA ASP A 2 11.45 -1.95 3.37
C ASP A 2 12.05 -1.44 2.05
N THR A 3 13.38 -1.36 2.02
CA THR A 3 14.15 -0.89 0.86
C THR A 3 14.00 -1.76 -0.38
N ASP A 4 13.56 -3.01 -0.25
CA ASP A 4 13.28 -3.95 -1.35
C ASP A 4 11.81 -3.92 -1.80
N GLY A 5 11.01 -3.05 -1.18
CA GLY A 5 9.60 -2.88 -1.44
C GLY A 5 8.71 -3.96 -0.82
N LEU A 6 9.21 -4.78 0.09
CA LEU A 6 8.39 -5.76 0.80
C LEU A 6 7.61 -5.09 1.95
N LEU A 7 6.35 -5.50 2.10
CA LEU A 7 5.52 -5.09 3.22
C LEU A 7 5.80 -5.99 4.42
N TYR A 8 5.95 -5.38 5.58
CA TYR A 8 6.19 -6.06 6.86
C TYR A 8 5.50 -5.26 7.98
N GLY A 9 5.25 -5.92 9.11
CA GLY A 9 4.75 -5.25 10.32
C GLY A 9 5.91 -4.74 11.16
N SER A 10 5.93 -3.45 11.47
CA SER A 10 6.90 -2.87 12.41
C SER A 10 6.32 -2.83 13.82
N GLN A 11 7.12 -3.20 14.83
CA GLN A 11 6.70 -3.11 16.23
C GLN A 11 6.57 -1.67 16.73
N THR A 12 7.35 -0.75 16.14
CA THR A 12 7.32 0.69 16.43
C THR A 12 7.12 1.48 15.14
N PRO A 13 6.27 2.52 15.12
CA PRO A 13 6.10 3.36 13.94
C PRO A 13 7.41 4.07 13.57
N ASN A 14 7.79 4.00 12.30
CA ASN A 14 8.95 4.66 11.74
C ASN A 14 8.61 5.23 10.35
N GLU A 15 9.58 5.84 9.66
CA GLU A 15 9.36 6.44 8.33
C GLU A 15 8.87 5.45 7.27
N GLU A 16 9.18 4.16 7.41
CA GLU A 16 8.72 3.11 6.50
C GLU A 16 7.25 2.72 6.71
N CYS A 17 6.65 3.18 7.82
CA CYS A 17 5.24 3.01 8.14
C CYS A 17 4.37 4.14 7.57
N LEU A 18 4.97 5.19 7.01
CA LEU A 18 4.24 6.32 6.44
C LEU A 18 3.87 6.05 4.98
N PHE A 19 2.58 6.20 4.67
CA PHE A 19 2.03 6.07 3.33
C PHE A 19 1.26 7.32 2.94
N LEU A 20 1.40 7.71 1.67
CA LEU A 20 0.64 8.77 1.03
C LEU A 20 -0.67 8.16 0.53
N GLU A 21 -1.78 8.57 1.15
CA GLU A 21 -3.12 8.17 0.72
C GLU A 21 -3.59 9.03 -0.45
N ARG A 22 -4.21 8.40 -1.45
CA ARG A 22 -4.93 9.08 -2.52
C ARG A 22 -6.27 8.41 -2.74
N LEU A 23 -7.32 9.22 -2.85
CA LEU A 23 -8.63 8.79 -3.30
C LEU A 23 -8.65 8.78 -4.84
N GLU A 24 -8.88 7.62 -5.44
CA GLU A 24 -9.02 7.47 -6.88
C GLU A 24 -10.46 7.77 -7.34
N GLU A 25 -10.64 8.05 -8.63
CA GLU A 25 -11.95 8.40 -9.21
C GLU A 25 -13.01 7.28 -9.04
N ASN A 26 -12.56 6.03 -8.89
CA ASN A 26 -13.42 4.87 -8.67
C ASN A 26 -13.77 4.63 -7.19
N HIS A 27 -13.46 5.58 -6.30
CA HIS A 27 -13.70 5.55 -4.86
C HIS A 27 -12.91 4.49 -4.07
N TYR A 28 -11.87 3.91 -4.68
CA TYR A 28 -10.85 3.16 -3.94
C TYR A 28 -9.69 4.08 -3.58
N ASN A 29 -8.95 3.70 -2.54
CA ASN A 29 -7.75 4.39 -2.12
C ASN A 29 -6.50 3.66 -2.66
N THR A 30 -5.47 4.43 -2.98
CA THR A 30 -4.10 3.95 -3.14
C THR A 30 -3.22 4.45 -2.00
N TYR A 31 -2.22 3.66 -1.63
CA TYR A 31 -1.27 3.96 -0.57
C TYR A 31 0.16 3.83 -1.10
N THR A 32 0.87 4.94 -1.27
CA THR A 32 2.25 4.96 -1.78
C THR A 32 3.23 5.13 -0.62
N SER A 33 4.32 4.37 -0.57
CA SER A 33 5.36 4.57 0.45
C SER A 33 5.89 6.00 0.41
N LYS A 34 5.84 6.71 1.54
CA LYS A 34 6.38 8.09 1.62
C LYS A 34 7.91 8.10 1.44
N LYS A 35 8.59 7.12 2.03
CA LYS A 35 10.06 6.98 1.96
C LYS A 35 10.57 6.61 0.55
N HIS A 36 9.72 5.99 -0.27
CA HIS A 36 10.05 5.53 -1.63
C HIS A 36 9.12 6.14 -2.68
N ALA A 37 8.63 7.35 -2.43
CA ALA A 37 7.65 8.02 -3.26
C ALA A 37 8.17 8.27 -4.68
N GLU A 38 9.46 8.56 -4.83
CA GLU A 38 10.14 8.74 -6.12
C GLU A 38 10.10 7.49 -7.00
N LYS A 39 9.94 6.31 -6.38
CA LYS A 39 9.84 5.02 -7.08
C LYS A 39 8.40 4.62 -7.38
N ASN A 40 7.41 5.41 -6.96
CA ASN A 40 5.99 5.11 -7.08
C ASN A 40 5.62 3.70 -6.57
N TRP A 41 6.13 3.33 -5.40
CA TRP A 41 5.85 2.02 -4.80
C TRP A 41 4.57 2.04 -3.98
N PHE A 42 3.60 1.24 -4.40
CA PHE A 42 2.30 1.11 -3.75
C PHE A 42 2.29 -0.05 -2.76
N VAL A 43 1.46 0.06 -1.73
CA VAL A 43 0.92 -1.10 -1.02
C VAL A 43 0.15 -1.94 -2.03
N GLY A 44 0.32 -3.26 -2.01
CA GLY A 44 -0.42 -4.11 -2.93
C GLY A 44 -0.51 -5.57 -2.49
N LEU A 45 -1.61 -6.20 -2.86
CA LEU A 45 -1.88 -7.62 -2.65
C LEU A 45 -2.06 -8.34 -3.99
N LYS A 46 -1.41 -9.48 -4.15
CA LYS A 46 -1.60 -10.35 -5.31
C LYS A 46 -2.93 -11.09 -5.20
N LYS A 47 -3.40 -11.64 -6.32
CA LYS A 47 -4.61 -12.48 -6.38
C LYS A 47 -4.57 -13.69 -5.45
N ASN A 48 -3.38 -14.19 -5.12
CA ASN A 48 -3.19 -15.30 -4.18
C ASN A 48 -3.09 -14.85 -2.71
N GLY A 49 -3.43 -13.60 -2.39
CA GLY A 49 -3.37 -13.06 -1.03
C GLY A 49 -1.97 -12.63 -0.56
N SER A 50 -0.89 -12.99 -1.26
CA SER A 50 0.46 -12.60 -0.85
C SER A 50 0.75 -11.12 -1.12
N CYS A 51 1.61 -10.51 -0.30
CA CYS A 51 2.12 -9.16 -0.51
C CYS A 51 2.79 -9.03 -1.88
N LYS A 52 2.46 -7.95 -2.60
CA LYS A 52 3.11 -7.58 -3.85
C LYS A 52 4.20 -6.56 -3.54
N ARG A 53 5.44 -6.88 -3.88
CA ARG A 53 6.58 -5.97 -3.66
C ARG A 53 6.41 -4.66 -4.44
N GLY A 54 6.81 -3.54 -3.85
CA GLY A 54 6.78 -2.19 -4.41
C GLY A 54 7.23 -2.10 -5.88
N PRO A 55 8.43 -2.60 -6.25
CA PRO A 55 8.90 -2.60 -7.65
C PRO A 55 7.98 -3.31 -8.66
N ARG A 56 7.07 -4.16 -8.18
CA ARG A 56 6.12 -4.93 -9.02
C ARG A 56 4.73 -4.30 -9.04
N THR A 57 4.51 -3.25 -8.28
CA THR A 57 3.27 -2.46 -8.31
C THR A 57 3.34 -1.44 -9.44
N HIS A 58 2.18 -1.06 -9.97
CA HIS A 58 2.07 -0.03 -11.01
C HIS A 58 0.68 0.59 -10.95
N TYR A 59 0.56 1.87 -11.33
CA TYR A 59 -0.72 2.55 -11.46
C TYR A 59 -1.67 1.77 -12.39
N GLY A 60 -2.95 1.73 -12.03
CA GLY A 60 -4.00 1.00 -12.75
C GLY A 60 -4.11 -0.50 -12.42
N GLN A 61 -3.19 -1.07 -11.65
CA GLN A 61 -3.32 -2.47 -11.21
C GLN A 61 -4.41 -2.59 -10.13
N LYS A 62 -5.34 -3.55 -10.27
CA LYS A 62 -6.32 -3.84 -9.20
C LYS A 62 -5.69 -4.23 -7.85
N ALA A 63 -4.45 -4.71 -7.88
CA ALA A 63 -3.68 -5.10 -6.70
C ALA A 63 -3.40 -3.95 -5.71
N ILE A 64 -3.48 -2.69 -6.16
CA ILE A 64 -3.13 -1.50 -5.36
C ILE A 64 -4.36 -0.71 -4.88
N LEU A 65 -5.56 -1.16 -5.23
CA LEU A 65 -6.82 -0.49 -4.92
C LEU A 65 -7.41 -1.11 -3.65
N PHE A 66 -7.58 -0.29 -2.61
CA PHE A 66 -8.13 -0.70 -1.32
C PHE A 66 -9.39 0.09 -1.00
N LEU A 67 -10.43 -0.59 -0.52
CA LEU A 67 -11.64 0.05 -0.04
C LEU A 67 -11.61 0.06 1.49
N PRO A 68 -11.52 1.23 2.15
CA PRO A 68 -11.64 1.32 3.60
C PRO A 68 -13.07 0.95 4.02
N LEU A 69 -13.19 -0.02 4.94
CA LEU A 69 -14.48 -0.45 5.47
C LEU A 69 -14.52 -0.16 6.98
N PRO A 70 -15.69 0.22 7.53
CA PRO A 70 -15.86 0.37 8.96
C PRO A 70 -15.70 -0.98 9.66
N VAL A 71 -15.21 -0.94 10.89
CA VAL A 71 -15.22 -2.08 11.82
C VAL A 71 -16.37 -1.87 12.80
N SER A 72 -17.08 -2.94 13.17
CA SER A 72 -18.11 -2.89 14.21
C SER A 72 -17.51 -2.43 15.55
N SER A 73 -18.30 -1.73 16.35
CA SER A 73 -17.85 -1.21 17.65
C SER A 73 -17.87 -2.26 18.78
N ASP A 74 -18.34 -3.46 18.47
CA ASP A 74 -18.74 -4.53 19.39
C ASP A 74 -17.56 -5.26 20.07
#